data_AF-A0AAV9Y4Y3-F1
#
_entry.id   AF-A0AAV9Y4Y3-F1
#
_cell.length_a   1.000
_cell.length_b   1.000
_cell.length_c   1.000
_cell.angle_alpha   90.00
_cell.angle_beta   90.00
_cell.angle_gamma   90.00
#
_symmetry.space_group_name_H-M   'P 1'
#
loop_
_entity.id
_entity.type
_entity.pdbx_description
1 polymer ?
#
loop_
_entity_poly.entity_id
_entity_poly.type
_entity_poly.pdbx_seq_one_letter_code
_entity_poly.pdbx_strand_id
1 'polypeptide(L)'
;MIGDWLLISEYSDDMEEFLREIGLGLMKRKVLNRGTYTMKLDHNIDEKKVRVRIEPFIGPTQTMYWDLSGNLFTEKNNEVGTWINKLEFIRFKHIKTNNNNLLAINITRTSDNFPGKIVETRWTQTNSKYGFIKYIRYRYVNLTNKAATF
;
A
#
# COMPACT_ATOMS: atom_id res chain seq x y z
N MET A 1 -2.39 14.80 -5.37
CA MET A 1 -2.26 13.82 -4.26
C MET A 1 -1.24 14.25 -3.19
N ILE A 2 -0.66 15.46 -3.28
CA ILE A 2 0.23 16.01 -2.24
C ILE A 2 -0.61 16.50 -1.06
N GLY A 3 -0.12 16.28 0.17
CA GLY A 3 -0.79 16.75 1.39
C GLY A 3 -0.77 15.73 2.52
N ASP A 4 -1.48 16.07 3.59
CA ASP A 4 -1.67 15.23 4.77
C ASP A 4 -3.00 14.49 4.65
N TRP A 5 -2.99 13.19 4.96
CA TRP A 5 -4.12 12.30 4.73
C TRP A 5 -4.38 11.45 5.97
N LEU A 6 -5.64 11.35 6.36
CA LEU A 6 -6.05 10.41 7.40
C LEU A 6 -6.35 9.04 6.79
N LEU A 7 -5.62 8.01 7.21
CA LEU A 7 -5.88 6.61 6.90
C LEU A 7 -6.70 6.00 8.03
N ILE A 8 -7.93 5.60 7.72
CA ILE A 8 -8.86 4.94 8.65
C ILE A 8 -8.93 3.46 8.30
N SER A 9 -8.41 2.60 9.19
CA SER A 9 -8.27 1.15 8.96
C SER A 9 -9.60 0.40 8.80
N GLU A 10 -10.73 0.96 9.26
CA GLU A 10 -12.07 0.37 9.06
C GLU A 10 -12.41 0.13 7.58
N TYR A 11 -11.70 0.80 6.67
CA TYR A 11 -11.97 0.78 5.24
C TYR A 11 -10.94 0.03 4.40
N SER A 12 -9.79 -0.37 4.97
CA SER A 12 -8.85 -1.31 4.33
C SER A 12 -9.34 -2.75 4.44
N ASP A 13 -8.85 -3.63 3.57
CA ASP A 13 -9.10 -5.07 3.71
C ASP A 13 -8.38 -5.59 4.96
N ASP A 14 -8.90 -6.64 5.62
CA ASP A 14 -8.23 -7.28 6.76
C ASP A 14 -6.89 -7.86 6.29
N MET A 15 -5.82 -7.43 6.94
CA MET A 15 -4.45 -7.76 6.56
C MET A 15 -3.83 -8.82 7.48
N GLU A 16 -4.54 -9.31 8.50
CA GLU A 16 -3.96 -10.19 9.54
C GLU A 16 -3.29 -11.44 8.97
N GLU A 17 -3.94 -12.12 8.02
CA GLU A 17 -3.42 -13.34 7.40
C GLU A 17 -2.19 -13.06 6.55
N PHE A 18 -2.24 -12.04 5.70
CA PHE A 18 -1.12 -11.62 4.86
C PHE A 18 0.08 -11.16 5.69
N LEU A 19 -0.14 -10.30 6.70
CA LEU A 19 0.93 -9.79 7.56
C LEU A 19 1.57 -10.93 8.35
N ARG A 20 0.79 -11.95 8.73
CA ARG A 20 1.32 -13.17 9.36
C ARG A 20 2.24 -13.94 8.42
N GLU A 21 1.86 -14.10 7.14
CA GLU A 21 2.66 -14.81 6.13
C GLU A 21 3.97 -14.11 5.81
N ILE A 22 4.02 -12.77 5.79
CA ILE A 22 5.27 -12.02 5.58
C ILE A 22 6.13 -11.86 6.85
N GLY A 23 5.81 -12.58 7.92
CA GLY A 23 6.62 -12.62 9.13
C GLY A 23 6.48 -11.41 10.07
N LEU A 24 5.50 -10.53 9.87
CA LEU A 24 5.27 -9.40 10.77
C LEU A 24 4.77 -9.87 12.13
N GLY A 25 5.43 -9.40 13.20
CA GLY A 25 5.07 -9.73 14.57
C GLY A 25 3.65 -9.28 14.96
N LEU A 26 2.97 -10.11 15.77
CA LEU A 26 1.55 -10.00 16.13
C LEU A 26 1.12 -8.61 16.67
N MET A 27 2.00 -7.92 17.40
CA MET A 27 1.73 -6.56 17.91
C MET A 27 1.70 -5.51 16.79
N LYS A 28 2.59 -5.59 15.79
CA LYS A 28 2.56 -4.70 14.63
C LYS A 28 1.33 -4.96 13.75
N ARG A 29 0.90 -6.22 13.63
CA ARG A 29 -0.31 -6.59 12.88
C ARG A 29 -1.59 -6.00 13.49
N LYS A 30 -1.74 -6.12 14.81
CA LYS A 30 -2.87 -5.52 15.54
C LYS A 30 -2.94 -4.01 15.43
N VAL A 31 -1.78 -3.34 15.47
CA VAL A 31 -1.69 -1.90 15.21
C VAL A 31 -2.16 -1.65 13.79
N LEU A 32 -1.50 -2.23 12.77
CA LEU A 32 -1.82 -2.05 11.34
C LEU A 32 -3.29 -2.29 10.99
N ASN A 33 -3.93 -3.28 11.62
CA ASN A 33 -5.33 -3.65 11.38
C ASN A 33 -6.38 -2.82 12.15
N ARG A 34 -5.99 -2.03 13.17
CA ARG A 34 -6.95 -1.30 14.03
C ARG A 34 -6.58 0.17 14.27
N GLY A 35 -5.46 0.63 13.74
CA GLY A 35 -4.97 2.00 13.94
C GLY A 35 -5.57 3.00 12.97
N THR A 36 -5.69 4.25 13.42
CA THR A 36 -5.78 5.41 12.52
C THR A 36 -4.37 5.96 12.35
N TYR A 37 -3.99 6.26 11.11
CA TYR A 37 -2.66 6.77 10.77
C TYR A 37 -2.78 8.08 10.02
N THR A 38 -1.84 8.99 10.23
CA THR A 38 -1.67 10.13 9.33
C THR A 38 -0.61 9.75 8.30
N MET A 39 -0.97 9.79 7.03
CA MET A 39 -0.04 9.63 5.92
C MET A 39 0.26 10.98 5.29
N LYS A 40 1.52 11.36 5.23
CA LYS A 40 1.97 12.62 4.61
C LYS A 40 2.70 12.31 3.31
N LEU A 41 2.33 13.00 2.24
CA LEU A 41 3.02 12.93 0.96
C LEU A 41 3.78 14.24 0.75
N ASP A 42 5.11 14.17 0.84
CA ASP A 42 5.98 15.31 0.56
C ASP A 42 6.60 15.15 -0.84
N HIS A 43 6.39 16.12 -1.73
CA HIS A 43 7.22 16.27 -2.93
C HIS A 43 8.48 17.03 -2.52
N ASN A 44 9.61 16.35 -2.31
CA ASN A 44 10.88 17.07 -2.15
C ASN A 44 12.14 16.21 -2.35
N ILE A 45 12.20 15.41 -3.43
CA ILE A 45 13.41 14.64 -3.77
C ILE A 45 13.73 14.71 -5.27
N ASP A 46 12.71 14.68 -6.14
CA ASP A 46 12.79 14.80 -7.61
C ASP A 46 11.35 14.95 -8.14
N GLU A 47 11.12 15.48 -9.35
CA GLU A 47 9.76 15.67 -9.92
C GLU A 47 8.95 14.35 -9.98
N LYS A 48 9.65 13.22 -10.10
CA LYS A 48 9.06 11.87 -10.21
C LYS A 48 9.19 11.05 -8.93
N LYS A 49 9.77 11.59 -7.85
CA LYS A 49 9.96 10.87 -6.58
C LYS A 49 9.20 11.53 -5.44
N VAL A 50 8.38 10.75 -4.75
CA VAL A 50 7.57 11.22 -3.63
C VAL A 50 8.00 10.52 -2.35
N ARG A 51 8.17 11.30 -1.28
CA ARG A 51 8.35 10.75 0.06
C ARG A 51 7.00 10.52 0.70
N VAL A 52 6.73 9.30 1.12
CA VAL A 52 5.51 8.92 1.83
C VAL A 52 5.86 8.62 3.27
N ARG A 53 5.33 9.40 4.20
CA ARG A 53 5.46 9.16 5.64
C ARG A 53 4.15 8.60 6.17
N ILE A 54 4.21 7.52 6.95
CA ILE A 54 3.08 6.96 7.69
C ILE A 54 3.39 7.16 9.18
N GLU A 55 2.62 8.03 9.81
CA GLU A 55 2.74 8.44 11.21
C GLU A 55 1.63 7.74 12.01
N PRO A 56 1.93 6.65 12.74
CA PRO A 56 0.97 6.03 13.64
C PRO A 56 0.74 6.90 14.87
N PHE A 57 -0.44 6.77 15.50
CA PHE A 57 -0.70 7.42 16.79
C PHE A 57 0.26 6.93 17.89
N ILE A 58 0.66 5.65 17.84
CA ILE A 58 1.65 5.05 18.74
C ILE A 58 2.66 4.27 17.90
N GLY A 59 3.95 4.59 18.04
CA GLY A 59 5.05 3.86 17.41
C GLY A 59 5.88 4.70 16.43
N PRO A 60 6.85 4.08 15.75
CA PRO A 60 7.76 4.79 14.86
C PRO A 60 7.06 5.22 13.56
N THR A 61 7.39 6.42 13.08
CA THR A 61 7.01 6.87 11.74
C THR A 61 7.74 6.04 10.69
N GLN A 62 6.99 5.51 9.72
CA GLN A 62 7.56 4.82 8.57
C GLN A 62 7.73 5.80 7.42
N THR A 63 8.88 5.75 6.75
CA THR A 63 9.15 6.58 5.56
C THR A 63 9.45 5.67 4.38
N MET A 64 8.74 5.87 3.29
CA MET A 64 8.93 5.19 2.00
C MET A 64 9.22 6.22 0.91
N TYR A 65 9.88 5.78 -0.15
CA TYR A 65 10.16 6.59 -1.32
C TYR A 65 9.55 5.93 -2.55
N TRP A 66 8.64 6.65 -3.20
CA TRP A 66 7.91 6.16 -4.36
C TRP A 66 8.45 6.80 -5.62
N ASP A 67 8.78 5.96 -6.60
CA ASP A 67 9.08 6.39 -7.95
C ASP A 67 7.82 6.33 -8.81
N LEU A 68 7.33 7.50 -9.23
CA LEU A 68 6.12 7.66 -10.04
C LEU A 68 6.38 7.54 -11.55
N SER A 69 7.62 7.29 -11.96
CA SER A 69 7.98 7.18 -13.39
C SER A 69 7.48 5.90 -14.08
N GLY A 70 6.99 4.92 -13.31
CA GLY A 70 6.59 3.61 -13.81
C GLY A 70 7.73 2.58 -13.89
N ASN A 71 8.96 3.01 -13.59
CA ASN A 71 10.13 2.14 -13.56
C ASN A 71 10.15 1.26 -12.29
N LEU A 72 10.89 0.15 -12.38
CA LEU A 72 11.16 -0.68 -11.22
C LEU A 72 12.12 0.04 -10.27
N PHE A 73 11.84 -0.03 -8.97
CA PHE A 73 12.72 0.50 -7.93
C PHE A 73 12.81 -0.44 -6.74
N THR A 74 13.95 -0.40 -6.06
CA THR A 74 14.22 -1.27 -4.91
C THR A 74 13.97 -0.54 -3.59
N GLU A 75 13.40 -1.25 -2.64
CA GLU A 75 13.20 -0.77 -1.27
C GLU A 75 13.75 -1.81 -0.29
N LYS A 76 14.63 -1.40 0.62
CA LYS A 76 15.12 -2.29 1.68
C LYS A 76 14.16 -2.28 2.85
N ASN A 77 13.70 -3.46 3.25
CA ASN A 77 12.89 -3.67 4.44
C ASN A 77 13.62 -4.62 5.39
N ASN A 78 13.70 -4.25 6.67
CA ASN A 78 14.48 -5.01 7.65
C ASN A 78 13.88 -6.37 8.01
N GLU A 79 12.61 -6.61 7.68
CA GLU A 79 11.90 -7.84 8.06
C GLU A 79 11.79 -8.81 6.88
N VAL A 80 11.51 -8.31 5.67
CA VAL A 80 11.27 -9.13 4.47
C VAL A 80 12.46 -9.11 3.49
N GLY A 81 13.47 -8.28 3.75
CA GLY A 81 14.61 -8.08 2.86
C GLY A 81 14.34 -7.03 1.79
N THR A 82 14.89 -7.22 0.59
CA THR A 82 14.73 -6.26 -0.51
C THR A 82 13.44 -6.51 -1.27
N TRP A 83 12.61 -5.47 -1.40
CA TRP A 83 11.47 -5.44 -2.30
C TRP A 83 11.88 -4.83 -3.65
N ILE A 84 11.39 -5.41 -4.73
CA ILE A 84 11.34 -4.80 -6.07
C ILE A 84 9.91 -4.32 -6.28
N ASN A 85 9.76 -3.03 -6.56
CA ASN A 85 8.47 -2.36 -6.65
C ASN A 85 8.24 -1.81 -8.07
N LYS A 86 6.99 -1.84 -8.54
CA LYS A 86 6.52 -1.13 -9.73
C LYS A 86 5.29 -0.30 -9.37
N LEU A 87 5.27 0.96 -9.78
CA LEU A 87 4.21 1.92 -9.47
C LEU A 87 3.48 2.34 -10.75
N GLU A 88 2.15 2.18 -10.80
CA GLU A 88 1.35 2.47 -11.99
C GLU A 88 0.05 3.19 -11.62
N PHE A 89 -0.40 4.11 -12.48
CA PHE A 89 -1.72 4.72 -12.37
C PHE A 89 -2.73 3.90 -13.17
N ILE A 90 -3.81 3.45 -12.53
CA ILE A 90 -4.82 2.60 -13.15
C ILE A 90 -6.22 3.20 -12.99
N ARG A 91 -7.13 2.84 -13.90
CA ARG A 91 -8.57 3.00 -13.67
C ARG A 91 -9.04 1.86 -12.79
N PHE A 92 -9.66 2.18 -11.65
CA PHE A 92 -10.07 1.21 -10.65
C PHE A 92 -11.55 1.36 -10.29
N LYS A 93 -12.24 0.22 -10.15
CA LYS A 93 -13.65 0.12 -9.76
C LYS A 93 -13.80 -0.94 -8.67
N HIS A 94 -14.55 -0.62 -7.62
CA HIS A 94 -14.81 -1.51 -6.49
C HIS A 94 -16.14 -1.16 -5.82
N ILE A 95 -16.72 -2.06 -5.03
CA ILE A 95 -17.96 -1.77 -4.30
C ILE A 95 -17.79 -0.54 -3.38
N LYS A 96 -16.62 -0.43 -2.75
CA LYS A 96 -16.26 0.73 -1.90
C LYS A 96 -16.05 2.02 -2.69
N THR A 97 -15.86 2.01 -4.03
CA THR A 97 -15.80 3.23 -4.86
C THR A 97 -17.19 3.73 -5.26
N ASN A 98 -18.26 3.24 -4.62
CA ASN A 98 -19.65 3.42 -5.07
C ASN A 98 -19.84 2.96 -6.53
N ASN A 99 -19.10 1.93 -6.95
CA ASN A 99 -19.06 1.42 -8.33
C ASN A 99 -18.64 2.45 -9.40
N ASN A 100 -18.04 3.57 -9.01
CA ASN A 100 -17.47 4.55 -9.93
C ASN A 100 -16.04 4.16 -10.33
N ASN A 101 -15.65 4.54 -11.55
CA ASN A 101 -14.27 4.44 -12.01
C ASN A 101 -13.46 5.61 -11.45
N LEU A 102 -12.44 5.30 -10.65
CA LEU A 102 -11.53 6.29 -10.07
C LEU A 102 -10.11 6.07 -10.59
N LEU A 103 -9.30 7.12 -10.57
CA LEU A 103 -7.86 7.00 -10.74
C LEU A 103 -7.27 6.46 -9.43
N ALA A 104 -6.57 5.34 -9.51
CA ALA A 104 -5.89 4.72 -8.38
C ALA A 104 -4.41 4.55 -8.68
N ILE A 105 -3.61 4.54 -7.62
CA ILE A 105 -2.22 4.12 -7.65
C ILE A 105 -2.18 2.62 -7.37
N ASN A 106 -1.49 1.87 -8.21
CA ASN A 106 -1.22 0.46 -8.02
C ASN A 106 0.28 0.24 -7.81
N ILE A 107 0.64 -0.48 -6.75
CA ILE A 107 2.01 -0.84 -6.42
C ILE A 107 2.11 -2.35 -6.44
N THR A 108 2.89 -2.90 -7.37
CA THR A 108 3.23 -4.31 -7.38
C THR A 108 4.58 -4.50 -6.70
N ARG A 109 4.66 -5.42 -5.73
CA ARG A 109 5.86 -5.73 -4.97
C ARG A 109 6.21 -7.20 -5.07
N THR A 110 7.48 -7.49 -5.31
CA THR A 110 8.05 -8.85 -5.32
C THR A 110 9.34 -8.87 -4.50
N SER A 111 9.64 -9.98 -3.85
CA SER A 111 10.89 -10.17 -3.11
C SER A 111 11.38 -11.59 -3.32
N ASP A 112 12.69 -11.78 -3.39
CA ASP A 112 13.29 -13.11 -3.51
C ASP A 112 13.03 -13.97 -2.25
N ASN A 113 12.77 -13.33 -1.11
CA ASN A 113 12.47 -13.99 0.16
C ASN A 113 10.96 -14.29 0.34
N PHE A 114 10.12 -13.92 -0.64
CA PHE A 114 8.69 -14.08 -0.55
C PHE A 114 8.14 -14.68 -1.85
N PRO A 115 7.67 -15.94 -1.85
CA PRO A 115 7.10 -16.53 -3.04
C PRO A 115 5.82 -15.78 -3.41
N GLY A 116 5.78 -15.13 -4.57
CA GLY A 116 4.60 -14.44 -5.06
C GLY A 116 4.79 -12.94 -5.31
N LYS A 117 3.67 -12.24 -5.53
CA LYS A 117 3.64 -10.77 -5.62
C LYS A 117 2.51 -10.19 -4.77
N ILE A 118 2.77 -9.03 -4.21
CA ILE A 118 1.77 -8.23 -3.49
C ILE A 118 1.34 -7.09 -4.40
N VAL A 119 0.03 -6.92 -4.54
CA VAL A 119 -0.54 -5.80 -5.28
C VAL A 119 -1.29 -4.91 -4.29
N GLU A 120 -0.77 -3.72 -4.07
CA GLU A 120 -1.38 -2.68 -3.26
C GLU A 120 -2.06 -1.66 -4.17
N THR A 121 -3.37 -1.49 -4.04
CA THR A 121 -4.12 -0.45 -4.74
C THR A 121 -4.55 0.62 -3.75
N ARG A 122 -4.20 1.88 -4.04
CA ARG A 122 -4.58 3.05 -3.27
C ARG A 122 -5.47 3.97 -4.10
N TRP A 123 -6.63 4.35 -3.58
CA TRP A 123 -7.48 5.38 -4.21
C TRP A 123 -8.01 6.35 -3.17
N THR A 124 -8.43 7.53 -3.63
CA THR A 124 -9.04 8.56 -2.79
C THR A 124 -10.53 8.67 -3.09
N GLN A 125 -11.32 8.89 -2.05
CA GLN A 125 -12.75 9.18 -2.17
C GLN A 125 -13.11 10.31 -1.21
N THR A 126 -13.98 11.20 -1.65
CA THR A 126 -14.52 12.27 -0.81
C THR A 126 -15.42 11.68 0.28
N ASN A 127 -15.33 12.21 1.49
CA ASN A 127 -16.17 11.84 2.62
C ASN A 127 -16.68 13.11 3.31
N SER A 128 -17.98 13.18 3.58
CA SER A 128 -18.61 14.36 4.17
C SER A 128 -18.13 14.71 5.57
N LYS A 129 -17.66 13.73 6.35
CA LYS A 129 -17.18 13.91 7.73
C LYS A 129 -15.69 14.24 7.80
N TYR A 130 -14.90 13.70 6.87
CA TYR A 130 -13.42 13.75 6.93
C TYR A 130 -12.75 14.38 5.71
N GLY A 131 -13.51 14.97 4.78
CA GLY A 131 -13.01 15.61 3.56
C GLY A 131 -12.61 14.59 2.49
N PHE A 132 -11.43 14.00 2.62
CA PHE A 132 -10.91 12.97 1.70
C PHE A 132 -10.37 11.78 2.48
N ILE A 133 -10.84 10.58 2.13
CA ILE A 133 -10.35 9.32 2.70
C ILE A 133 -9.55 8.59 1.63
N LYS A 134 -8.38 8.09 2.02
CA LYS A 134 -7.58 7.20 1.19
C LYS A 134 -7.82 5.76 1.60
N TYR A 135 -8.28 4.96 0.64
CA TYR A 135 -8.49 3.53 0.78
C TYR A 135 -7.26 2.79 0.29
N ILE A 136 -6.89 1.71 0.97
CA ILE A 136 -5.81 0.82 0.58
C ILE A 136 -6.35 -0.60 0.53
N ARG A 137 -6.15 -1.24 -0.60
CA ARG A 137 -6.46 -2.65 -0.83
C ARG A 137 -5.19 -3.41 -1.11
N TYR A 138 -5.00 -4.54 -0.45
CA TYR A 138 -3.91 -5.45 -0.74
C TYR A 138 -4.45 -6.74 -1.34
N ARG A 139 -3.71 -7.30 -2.29
CA ARG A 139 -3.98 -8.62 -2.85
C ARG A 139 -2.66 -9.37 -2.96
N TYR A 140 -2.61 -10.54 -2.35
CA TYR A 140 -1.55 -11.50 -2.63
C TYR A 140 -1.87 -12.25 -3.92
N VAL A 141 -0.87 -12.42 -4.78
CA VAL A 141 -0.96 -13.25 -5.97
C VAL A 141 0.18 -14.25 -5.90
N ASN A 142 -0.18 -15.50 -5.62
CA ASN A 142 0.79 -16.58 -5.62
C ASN A 142 1.32 -16.81 -7.03
N LEU A 143 2.64 -16.83 -7.20
CA LEU A 143 3.30 -17.05 -8.49
C LEU A 143 3.53 -18.54 -8.79
N THR A 144 3.23 -19.45 -7.86
CA THR A 144 3.46 -20.90 -8.06
C THR A 144 2.41 -21.62 -8.93
N ASN A 145 1.34 -20.95 -9.39
CA ASN A 145 0.38 -21.55 -10.33
C ASN A 145 0.70 -21.24 -11.82
N LYS A 146 1.92 -21.57 -12.24
CA LYS A 146 2.30 -21.71 -13.66
C LYS A 146 2.74 -23.15 -13.96
N ALA A 147 1.93 -24.13 -13.54
CA ALA A 147 2.03 -25.51 -14.01
C ALA A 147 0.71 -26.26 -13.74
N ALA A 148 -0.37 -25.79 -14.35
CA ALA A 148 -1.53 -26.63 -14.63
C ALA A 148 -2.14 -26.14 -15.94
N THR A 149 -1.39 -26.40 -17.01
CA THR A 149 -1.93 -26.46 -18.37
C THR A 149 -2.58 -27.82 -18.52
N PHE A 150 -3.89 -27.85 -18.76
CA PHE A 150 -4.64 -28.60 -19.78
C PHE A 150 -6.12 -28.60 -19.40
#